data_AF-A0A1R2BDX0-F1
#
_entry.id   AF-A0A1R2BDX0-F1
#
_cell.length_a   1.000
_cell.length_b   1.000
_cell.length_c   1.000
_cell.angle_alpha   90.00
_cell.angle_beta   90.00
_cell.angle_gamma   90.00
#
_symmetry.space_group_name_H-M   'P 1'
#
loop_
_entity.id
_entity.type
_entity.pdbx_description
1 polymer ?
#
loop_
_entity_poly.entity_id
_entity_poly.type
_entity_poly.pdbx_seq_one_letter_code
_entity_poly.pdbx_strand_id
1 'polypeptide(L)'
;MNMRKIGKLLSEPRQLAKIPEIKYWLFITILVIFVYFTLSSHDFSFLLTLSSLLQSLSILGVVIQVQSSIQGLSYNTFIIYCTIYFARLISILTYESYLPYDSTGDWLYQVIEIFNLMLSIYVANKLKKIKESQFYLVLLPSCLIFALILHPTLNRNFFTDTCWMFSMVLETFAVAPLLWKMKEYNDLENFSSHFVAAHSVSKILSFVFWVQTYHELNKAYGKYAYLSHISGYFVLVSQVGVLVFTGQFLAYYMKSAVLGTPLVLPL
;
A
#
# COMPACT_ATOMS: atom_id res chain seq x y z
N MET A 1 5.37 -0.44 -45.02
CA MET A 1 5.70 0.36 -43.81
C MET A 1 7.19 0.71 -43.88
N ASN A 2 7.54 2.00 -43.98
CA ASN A 2 8.88 2.45 -44.37
C ASN A 2 9.94 2.19 -43.26
N MET A 3 11.08 1.56 -43.59
CA MET A 3 12.14 1.23 -42.61
C MET A 3 12.72 2.46 -41.89
N ARG A 4 12.63 3.65 -42.50
CA ARG A 4 12.96 4.93 -41.84
C ARG A 4 12.02 5.31 -40.70
N LYS A 5 10.77 4.84 -40.72
CA LYS A 5 9.80 5.04 -39.63
C LYS A 5 10.15 4.14 -38.43
N ILE A 6 10.59 2.91 -38.68
CA ILE A 6 11.05 1.96 -37.64
C ILE A 6 12.34 2.44 -36.98
N GLY A 7 13.29 2.97 -37.76
CA GLY A 7 14.54 3.55 -37.22
C GLY A 7 14.32 4.81 -36.37
N LYS A 8 13.30 5.63 -36.70
CA LYS A 8 12.93 6.79 -35.87
C LYS A 8 12.25 6.38 -34.55
N LEU A 9 11.40 5.35 -34.57
CA LEU A 9 10.80 4.77 -33.36
C LEU A 9 11.86 4.21 -32.39
N LEU A 10 12.91 3.58 -32.92
CA LEU A 10 14.01 3.02 -32.13
C LEU A 10 15.02 4.07 -31.61
N SER A 11 15.01 5.29 -32.18
CA SER A 11 15.91 6.39 -31.77
C SER A 11 15.32 7.32 -30.72
N GLU A 12 14.06 7.15 -30.33
CA GLU A 12 13.43 7.93 -29.26
C GLU A 12 13.58 7.19 -27.91
N PRO A 13 14.28 7.76 -26.91
CA PRO A 13 14.39 7.18 -25.56
C PRO A 13 13.01 6.89 -24.92
N ARG A 14 11.96 7.56 -25.40
CA ARG A 14 10.57 7.49 -24.93
C ARG A 14 9.84 6.18 -25.23
N GLN A 15 10.32 5.35 -26.16
CA GLN A 15 9.73 4.03 -26.41
C GLN A 15 10.30 2.94 -25.49
N LEU A 16 11.53 3.13 -25.01
CA LEU A 16 12.21 2.21 -24.10
C LEU A 16 11.62 2.25 -22.69
N ALA A 17 11.06 3.39 -22.26
CA ALA A 17 10.32 3.48 -21.00
C ALA A 17 9.08 2.57 -20.97
N LYS A 18 8.34 2.43 -22.10
CA LYS A 18 7.07 1.68 -22.19
C LYS A 18 7.19 0.16 -22.03
N ILE A 19 8.29 -0.44 -22.49
CA ILE A 19 8.45 -1.90 -22.50
C ILE A 19 8.62 -2.46 -21.07
N PRO A 20 9.43 -1.85 -20.18
CA PRO A 20 9.47 -2.16 -18.75
C PRO A 20 8.12 -2.01 -18.05
N GLU A 21 7.34 -0.94 -18.30
CA GLU A 21 6.05 -0.73 -17.61
C GLU A 21 5.03 -1.80 -17.96
N ILE A 22 4.89 -2.12 -19.26
CA ILE A 22 3.95 -3.15 -19.72
C ILE A 22 4.34 -4.52 -19.15
N LYS A 23 5.64 -4.84 -19.12
CA LYS A 23 6.13 -6.09 -18.52
C LYS A 23 5.82 -6.17 -17.02
N TYR A 24 5.98 -5.06 -16.29
CA TYR A 24 5.66 -4.99 -14.86
C TYR A 24 4.17 -5.25 -14.61
N TRP A 25 3.28 -4.53 -15.30
CA TRP A 25 1.84 -4.69 -15.13
C TRP A 25 1.32 -6.04 -15.62
N LEU A 26 1.90 -6.57 -16.70
CA LEU A 26 1.58 -7.91 -17.20
C LEU A 26 1.98 -8.98 -16.18
N PHE A 27 3.18 -8.87 -15.59
CA PHE A 27 3.62 -9.77 -14.53
C PHE A 27 2.69 -9.74 -13.31
N ILE A 28 2.33 -8.55 -12.83
CA ILE A 28 1.36 -8.40 -11.73
C ILE A 28 0.04 -9.08 -12.10
N THR A 29 -0.49 -8.81 -13.29
CA THR A 29 -1.79 -9.34 -13.72
C THR A 29 -1.77 -10.87 -13.78
N ILE A 30 -0.72 -11.46 -14.36
CA ILE A 30 -0.56 -12.92 -14.44
C ILE A 30 -0.45 -13.51 -13.03
N LEU A 31 0.34 -12.91 -12.15
CA LEU A 31 0.51 -13.39 -10.78
C LEU A 31 -0.81 -13.33 -9.99
N VAL A 32 -1.57 -12.25 -10.13
CA VAL A 32 -2.89 -12.09 -9.48
C VAL A 32 -3.88 -13.14 -9.98
N ILE A 33 -3.95 -13.35 -11.30
CA ILE A 33 -4.80 -14.39 -11.91
C ILE A 33 -4.40 -15.76 -11.38
N PHE A 34 -3.09 -16.06 -11.33
CA PHE A 34 -2.59 -17.32 -10.81
C PHE A 34 -3.01 -17.53 -9.35
N VAL A 35 -2.77 -16.55 -8.47
CA VAL A 35 -3.13 -16.65 -7.05
C VAL A 35 -4.64 -16.83 -6.86
N TYR A 36 -5.46 -16.09 -7.61
CA TYR A 36 -6.92 -16.22 -7.55
C TYR A 36 -7.39 -17.62 -7.93
N PHE A 37 -6.94 -18.18 -9.05
CA PHE A 37 -7.42 -19.48 -9.52
C PHE A 37 -6.83 -20.69 -8.78
N THR A 38 -5.69 -20.52 -8.08
CA THR A 38 -4.99 -21.65 -7.45
C THR A 38 -5.07 -21.66 -5.92
N LEU A 39 -5.16 -20.49 -5.27
CA LEU A 39 -5.04 -20.38 -3.81
C LEU A 39 -6.31 -19.84 -3.12
N SER A 40 -7.24 -19.23 -3.86
CA SER A 40 -8.46 -18.61 -3.32
C SER A 40 -9.67 -19.55 -3.45
N SER A 41 -10.60 -19.44 -2.49
CA SER A 41 -11.92 -20.07 -2.52
C SER A 41 -12.93 -19.27 -3.34
N HIS A 42 -12.47 -18.20 -4.01
CA HIS A 42 -13.26 -17.24 -4.79
C HIS A 42 -14.22 -16.42 -3.93
N ASP A 43 -13.94 -16.31 -2.63
CA ASP A 43 -14.72 -15.50 -1.70
C ASP A 43 -14.37 -14.02 -1.83
N PHE A 44 -15.35 -13.16 -1.55
CA PHE A 44 -15.17 -11.70 -1.66
C PHE A 44 -14.00 -11.18 -0.81
N SER A 45 -13.76 -11.78 0.36
CA SER A 45 -12.65 -11.42 1.25
C SER A 45 -11.26 -11.63 0.66
N PHE A 46 -11.11 -12.37 -0.45
CA PHE A 46 -9.86 -12.44 -1.21
C PHE A 46 -9.32 -11.06 -1.60
N LEU A 47 -10.20 -10.06 -1.76
CA LEU A 47 -9.78 -8.68 -2.06
C LEU A 47 -8.79 -8.11 -1.04
N LEU A 48 -8.91 -8.49 0.24
CA LEU A 48 -7.97 -8.04 1.27
C LEU A 48 -6.58 -8.67 1.07
N THR A 49 -6.53 -9.97 0.73
CA THR A 49 -5.28 -10.65 0.37
C THR A 49 -4.66 -10.08 -0.89
N LEU A 50 -5.48 -9.88 -1.92
CA LEU A 50 -5.04 -9.29 -3.19
C LEU A 50 -4.49 -7.88 -2.98
N SER A 51 -5.15 -7.07 -2.15
CA SER A 51 -4.66 -5.75 -1.75
C SER A 51 -3.27 -5.85 -1.11
N SER A 52 -3.06 -6.78 -0.17
CA SER A 52 -1.76 -6.98 0.47
C SER A 52 -0.69 -7.46 -0.52
N LEU A 53 -1.04 -8.38 -1.43
CA LEU A 53 -0.14 -8.86 -2.49
C LEU A 53 0.32 -7.72 -3.40
N LEU A 54 -0.60 -6.85 -3.85
CA LEU A 54 -0.24 -5.67 -4.64
C LEU A 54 0.67 -4.71 -3.87
N GLN A 55 0.53 -4.57 -2.55
CA GLN A 55 1.47 -3.78 -1.74
C GLN A 55 2.87 -4.39 -1.76
N SER A 56 2.99 -5.72 -1.68
CA SER A 56 4.29 -6.39 -1.78
C SER A 56 4.97 -6.15 -3.12
N LEU A 57 4.22 -6.26 -4.22
CA LEU A 57 4.70 -6.04 -5.59
C LEU A 57 5.07 -4.58 -5.82
N SER A 58 4.33 -3.67 -5.17
CA SER A 58 4.66 -2.26 -5.11
C SER A 58 6.02 -2.08 -4.42
N ILE A 59 6.18 -2.50 -3.15
CA ILE A 59 7.42 -2.33 -2.38
C ILE A 59 8.62 -3.02 -3.06
N LEU A 60 8.42 -4.18 -3.70
CA LEU A 60 9.44 -4.86 -4.51
C LEU A 60 9.99 -3.97 -5.62
N GLY A 61 9.15 -3.17 -6.28
CA GLY A 61 9.60 -2.16 -7.24
C GLY A 61 10.60 -1.17 -6.63
N VAL A 62 10.35 -0.73 -5.39
CA VAL A 62 11.27 0.16 -4.68
C VAL A 62 12.53 -0.57 -4.23
N VAL A 63 12.44 -1.85 -3.82
CA VAL A 63 13.62 -2.69 -3.53
C VAL A 63 14.56 -2.77 -4.73
N ILE A 64 14.02 -2.87 -5.95
CA ILE A 64 14.80 -2.85 -7.19
C ILE A 64 15.40 -1.45 -7.40
N GLN A 65 14.62 -0.38 -7.21
CA GLN A 65 15.11 0.99 -7.38
C GLN A 65 16.29 1.31 -6.47
N VAL A 66 16.20 0.99 -5.17
CA VAL A 66 17.24 1.34 -4.19
C VAL A 66 18.59 0.67 -4.44
N GLN A 67 18.66 -0.30 -5.36
CA GLN A 67 19.95 -0.84 -5.80
C GLN A 67 20.72 0.13 -6.69
N SER A 68 20.01 0.93 -7.50
CA SER A 68 20.61 1.85 -8.48
C SER A 68 20.48 3.31 -8.06
N SER A 69 19.38 3.70 -7.44
CA SER A 69 19.11 5.09 -7.05
C SER A 69 18.20 5.18 -5.83
N ILE A 70 18.49 6.15 -4.96
CA ILE A 70 17.62 6.51 -3.81
C ILE A 70 16.81 7.78 -4.06
N GLN A 71 16.89 8.33 -5.28
CA GLN A 71 16.24 9.59 -5.66
C GLN A 71 14.72 9.47 -5.64
N GLY A 72 14.04 10.50 -5.13
CA GLY A 72 12.57 10.53 -5.06
C GLY A 72 11.94 9.54 -4.08
N LEU A 73 12.72 8.89 -3.22
CA LEU A 73 12.23 8.04 -2.14
C LEU A 73 12.21 8.80 -0.81
N SER A 74 11.39 8.32 0.14
CA SER A 74 11.34 8.88 1.50
C SER A 74 11.64 7.82 2.55
N TYR A 75 12.60 8.10 3.43
CA TYR A 75 12.85 7.26 4.61
C TYR A 75 11.62 7.20 5.53
N ASN A 76 10.96 8.34 5.75
CA ASN A 76 9.76 8.43 6.59
C ASN A 76 8.66 7.46 6.15
N THR A 77 8.41 7.34 4.84
CA THR A 77 7.40 6.42 4.32
C THR A 77 7.69 4.97 4.71
N PHE A 78 8.92 4.50 4.51
CA PHE A 78 9.24 3.10 4.76
C PHE A 78 9.37 2.76 6.24
N ILE A 79 9.84 3.67 7.09
CA ILE A 79 9.82 3.43 8.54
C ILE A 79 8.39 3.38 9.08
N ILE A 80 7.47 4.20 8.54
CA ILE A 80 6.05 4.14 8.87
C ILE A 80 5.45 2.80 8.43
N TYR A 81 5.73 2.33 7.21
CA TYR A 81 5.28 1.01 6.75
C TYR A 81 5.83 -0.14 7.61
N CYS A 82 7.08 -0.09 8.06
CA CYS A 82 7.60 -1.05 9.03
C CYS A 82 6.73 -1.09 10.29
N THR A 83 6.35 0.07 10.82
CA THR A 83 5.48 0.15 12.01
C THR A 83 4.07 -0.37 11.74
N ILE A 84 3.49 -0.06 10.57
CA ILE A 84 2.18 -0.55 10.15
C ILE A 84 2.16 -2.07 10.11
N TYR A 85 3.07 -2.68 9.36
CA TYR A 85 3.09 -4.14 9.20
C TYR A 85 3.41 -4.85 10.52
N PHE A 86 4.33 -4.30 11.32
CA PHE A 86 4.62 -4.84 12.65
C PHE A 86 3.39 -4.81 13.57
N ALA A 87 2.69 -3.67 13.66
CA ALA A 87 1.49 -3.55 14.48
C ALA A 87 0.35 -4.44 13.98
N ARG A 88 0.16 -4.55 12.66
CA ARG A 88 -0.86 -5.43 12.08
C ARG A 88 -0.57 -6.90 12.37
N LEU A 89 0.68 -7.33 12.22
CA LEU A 89 1.12 -8.70 12.49
C LEU A 89 0.92 -9.10 13.96
N ILE A 90 1.12 -8.21 14.93
CA ILE A 90 0.78 -8.47 16.34
C ILE A 90 -0.68 -8.92 16.48
N SER A 91 -1.59 -8.31 15.71
CA SER A 91 -3.00 -8.69 15.71
C SER A 91 -3.24 -10.01 14.99
N ILE A 92 -2.88 -10.08 13.71
CA ILE A 92 -3.30 -11.16 12.83
C ILE A 92 -2.55 -12.47 13.04
N LEU A 93 -1.36 -12.46 13.67
CA LEU A 93 -0.64 -13.69 14.04
C LEU A 93 -1.13 -14.29 15.35
N THR A 94 -1.79 -13.48 16.19
CA THR A 94 -2.31 -13.92 17.49
C THR A 94 -3.76 -14.40 17.38
N TYR A 95 -4.53 -13.77 16.49
CA TYR A 95 -5.96 -14.01 16.33
C TYR A 95 -6.37 -13.98 14.86
N GLU A 96 -7.42 -14.75 14.55
CA GLU A 96 -7.92 -14.90 13.17
C GLU A 96 -9.00 -13.88 12.81
N SER A 97 -9.51 -13.09 13.76
CA SER A 97 -10.74 -12.31 13.56
C SER A 97 -10.60 -11.11 12.61
N TYR A 98 -9.37 -10.74 12.23
CA TYR A 98 -9.09 -9.75 11.18
C TYR A 98 -8.52 -10.36 9.90
N LEU A 99 -8.45 -11.68 9.80
CA LEU A 99 -8.04 -12.37 8.58
C LEU A 99 -9.19 -12.35 7.56
N PRO A 100 -8.89 -12.37 6.26
CA PRO A 100 -9.91 -12.61 5.26
C PRO A 100 -10.51 -14.01 5.44
N TYR A 101 -11.81 -14.15 5.19
CA TYR A 101 -12.53 -15.43 5.32
C TYR A 101 -12.18 -16.44 4.21
N ASP A 102 -11.76 -15.93 3.04
CA ASP A 102 -11.31 -16.71 1.89
C ASP A 102 -10.13 -17.62 2.29
N SER A 103 -9.95 -18.77 1.62
CA SER A 103 -8.88 -19.73 1.94
C SER A 103 -7.46 -19.14 1.93
N THR A 104 -7.25 -17.99 1.28
CA THR A 104 -5.98 -17.27 1.38
C THR A 104 -5.73 -16.64 2.75
N GLY A 105 -6.75 -16.45 3.57
CA GLY A 105 -6.65 -15.99 4.96
C GLY A 105 -6.00 -17.01 5.89
N ASP A 106 -6.12 -18.31 5.59
CA ASP A 106 -5.60 -19.40 6.43
C ASP A 106 -4.07 -19.35 6.60
N TRP A 107 -3.35 -18.80 5.62
CA TRP A 107 -1.89 -18.71 5.68
C TRP A 107 -1.31 -17.61 4.79
N LEU A 108 -1.82 -17.45 3.56
CA LEU A 108 -1.19 -16.62 2.53
C LEU A 108 -1.19 -15.15 2.93
N TYR A 109 -2.29 -14.63 3.47
CA TYR A 109 -2.39 -13.25 3.91
C TYR A 109 -1.32 -12.90 4.95
N GLN A 110 -1.15 -13.74 5.98
CA GLN A 110 -0.14 -13.54 7.02
C GLN A 110 1.28 -13.62 6.44
N VAL A 111 1.56 -14.58 5.54
CA VAL A 111 2.86 -14.69 4.86
C VAL A 111 3.19 -13.43 4.05
N ILE A 112 2.21 -12.89 3.32
CA ILE A 112 2.40 -11.65 2.55
C ILE A 112 2.66 -10.47 3.49
N GLU A 113 1.95 -10.36 4.62
CA GLU A 113 2.17 -9.28 5.59
C GLU A 113 3.57 -9.35 6.25
N ILE A 114 4.06 -10.56 6.55
CA ILE A 114 5.45 -10.77 7.00
C ILE A 114 6.42 -10.33 5.90
N PHE A 115 6.17 -10.73 4.65
CA PHE A 115 7.01 -10.35 3.53
C PHE A 115 7.04 -8.83 3.33
N ASN A 116 5.89 -8.16 3.42
CA ASN A 116 5.77 -6.71 3.36
C ASN A 116 6.60 -6.00 4.45
N LEU A 117 6.59 -6.52 5.69
CA LEU A 117 7.44 -6.02 6.76
C LEU A 117 8.93 -6.15 6.40
N MET A 118 9.35 -7.33 5.94
CA MET A 118 10.76 -7.59 5.59
C MET A 118 11.26 -6.69 4.45
N LEU A 119 10.45 -6.51 3.40
CA LEU A 119 10.78 -5.60 2.31
C LEU A 119 10.85 -4.15 2.77
N SER A 120 9.91 -3.72 3.62
CA SER A 120 9.89 -2.35 4.18
C SER A 120 11.13 -2.08 5.04
N ILE A 121 11.54 -3.04 5.88
CA ILE A 121 12.75 -2.96 6.70
C ILE A 121 13.98 -2.85 5.78
N TYR A 122 14.04 -3.66 4.73
CA TYR A 122 15.13 -3.60 3.76
C TYR A 122 15.27 -2.21 3.13
N VAL A 123 14.16 -1.65 2.63
CA VAL A 123 14.15 -0.32 2.03
C VAL A 123 14.50 0.76 3.05
N ALA A 124 13.87 0.75 4.23
CA ALA A 124 14.16 1.70 5.31
C ALA A 124 15.65 1.69 5.70
N ASN A 125 16.27 0.52 5.79
CA ASN A 125 17.70 0.40 6.09
C ASN A 125 18.58 1.02 5.01
N LYS A 126 18.22 0.87 3.72
CA LYS A 126 18.93 1.53 2.60
C LYS A 126 18.79 3.05 2.64
N LEU A 127 17.62 3.55 3.08
CA LEU A 127 17.31 4.99 3.12
C LEU A 127 17.71 5.67 4.44
N LYS A 128 18.16 4.93 5.46
CA LYS A 128 18.47 5.46 6.81
C LYS A 128 19.44 6.64 6.85
N LYS A 129 20.31 6.77 5.84
CA LYS A 129 21.29 7.85 5.75
C LYS A 129 20.73 9.14 5.14
N ILE A 130 19.53 9.11 4.56
CA ILE A 130 18.89 10.29 3.99
C ILE A 130 18.49 11.21 5.14
N LYS A 131 18.86 12.49 5.02
CA LYS A 131 18.46 13.52 5.98
C LYS A 131 17.05 14.00 5.65
N GLU A 132 16.09 13.57 6.45
CA GLU A 132 14.70 14.03 6.39
C GLU A 132 14.24 14.49 7.77
N SER A 133 13.28 15.41 7.83
CA SER A 133 12.57 15.70 9.07
C SER A 133 11.93 14.42 9.61
N GLN A 134 12.06 14.14 10.90
CA GLN A 134 11.51 12.92 11.52
C GLN A 134 10.01 13.03 11.78
N PHE A 135 9.23 13.29 10.72
CA PHE A 135 7.78 13.50 10.78
C PHE A 135 7.03 12.34 11.46
N TYR A 136 7.53 11.11 11.33
CA TYR A 136 6.96 9.93 11.98
C TYR A 136 6.89 10.07 13.52
N LEU A 137 7.79 10.82 14.16
CA LEU A 137 7.78 11.00 15.61
C LEU A 137 6.54 11.72 16.13
N VAL A 138 5.93 12.58 15.31
CA VAL A 138 4.67 13.27 15.64
C VAL A 138 3.46 12.43 15.20
N LEU A 139 3.58 11.77 14.05
CA LEU A 139 2.50 10.99 13.47
C LEU A 139 2.15 9.74 14.30
N LEU A 140 3.17 8.99 14.75
CA LEU A 140 2.98 7.75 15.51
C LEU A 140 2.16 7.94 16.79
N PRO A 141 2.50 8.85 17.72
CA PRO A 141 1.70 9.04 18.94
C PRO A 141 0.28 9.55 18.62
N SER A 142 0.13 10.41 17.61
CA SER A 142 -1.18 10.92 17.20
C SER A 142 -2.10 9.79 16.72
N CYS A 143 -1.60 8.93 15.83
CA CYS A 143 -2.38 7.78 15.33
C CYS A 143 -2.67 6.75 16.44
N LEU A 144 -1.76 6.58 17.40
CA LEU A 144 -1.97 5.68 18.53
C LEU A 144 -3.10 6.15 19.44
N ILE A 145 -3.20 7.47 19.70
CA ILE A 145 -4.31 8.04 20.48
C ILE A 145 -5.65 7.75 19.80
N PHE A 146 -5.76 7.96 18.48
CA PHE A 146 -6.97 7.60 17.74
C PHE A 146 -7.28 6.11 17.85
N ALA A 147 -6.27 5.25 17.74
CA ALA A 147 -6.46 3.81 17.83
C ALA A 147 -6.93 3.35 19.21
N LEU A 148 -6.37 3.89 20.30
CA LEU A 148 -6.78 3.58 21.67
C LEU A 148 -8.24 3.93 21.96
N ILE A 149 -8.79 4.91 21.26
CA ILE A 149 -10.16 5.39 21.47
C ILE A 149 -11.14 4.63 20.55
N LEU A 150 -10.75 4.40 19.30
CA LEU A 150 -11.63 3.94 18.22
C LEU A 150 -11.43 2.47 17.85
N HIS A 151 -10.65 1.69 18.60
CA HIS A 151 -10.40 0.29 18.24
C HIS A 151 -11.70 -0.55 18.17
N PRO A 152 -11.80 -1.48 17.20
CA PRO A 152 -12.86 -2.48 17.20
C PRO A 152 -12.63 -3.51 18.31
N THR A 153 -13.46 -4.54 18.38
CA THR A 153 -13.36 -5.60 19.41
C THR A 153 -13.46 -7.01 18.84
N LEU A 154 -13.00 -7.22 17.61
CA LEU A 154 -13.11 -8.52 16.94
C LEU A 154 -12.26 -9.59 17.62
N ASN A 155 -11.02 -9.28 17.99
CA ASN A 155 -10.16 -10.22 18.71
C ASN A 155 -10.54 -10.40 20.18
N ARG A 156 -11.42 -9.54 20.71
CA ARG A 156 -11.77 -9.45 22.14
C ARG A 156 -10.53 -9.24 23.01
N ASN A 157 -9.50 -8.60 22.47
CA ASN A 157 -8.24 -8.33 23.14
C ASN A 157 -7.83 -6.89 22.85
N PHE A 158 -7.91 -6.06 23.89
CA PHE A 158 -7.67 -4.62 23.79
C PHE A 158 -6.35 -4.27 23.09
N PHE A 159 -5.26 -5.00 23.38
CA PHE A 159 -3.95 -4.72 22.83
C PHE A 159 -3.90 -5.03 21.32
N THR A 160 -4.34 -6.22 20.91
CA THR A 160 -4.27 -6.62 19.50
C THR A 160 -5.27 -5.86 18.64
N ASP A 161 -6.48 -5.59 19.15
CA ASP A 161 -7.47 -4.74 18.49
C ASP A 161 -6.95 -3.30 18.30
N THR A 162 -6.26 -2.75 19.30
CA THR A 162 -5.62 -1.42 19.21
C THR A 162 -4.49 -1.43 18.20
N CYS A 163 -3.60 -2.43 18.22
CA CYS A 163 -2.51 -2.54 17.25
C CYS A 163 -3.03 -2.62 15.81
N TRP A 164 -4.12 -3.35 15.59
CA TRP A 164 -4.78 -3.43 14.29
C TRP A 164 -5.31 -2.07 13.84
N MET A 165 -6.11 -1.39 14.69
CA MET A 165 -6.65 -0.06 14.36
C MET A 165 -5.53 0.97 14.15
N PHE A 166 -4.47 0.91 14.95
CA PHE A 166 -3.30 1.76 14.80
C PHE A 166 -2.66 1.61 13.42
N SER A 167 -2.52 0.37 12.93
CA SER A 167 -2.00 0.10 11.59
C SER A 167 -2.89 0.73 10.50
N MET A 168 -4.21 0.69 10.65
CA MET A 168 -5.17 1.25 9.70
C MET A 168 -5.07 2.78 9.63
N VAL A 169 -5.11 3.45 10.77
CA VAL A 169 -5.02 4.91 10.84
C VAL A 169 -3.69 5.41 10.28
N LEU A 170 -2.60 4.77 10.69
CA LEU A 170 -1.25 5.17 10.31
C LEU A 170 -1.01 5.02 8.80
N GLU A 171 -1.62 4.00 8.16
CA GLU A 171 -1.54 3.78 6.71
C GLU A 171 -2.10 4.95 5.89
N THR A 172 -3.08 5.68 6.42
CA THR A 172 -3.64 6.91 5.82
C THR A 172 -2.56 7.91 5.39
N PHE A 173 -1.50 8.04 6.19
CA PHE A 173 -0.49 9.09 6.05
C PHE A 173 0.86 8.56 5.55
N ALA A 174 1.02 7.24 5.46
CA ALA A 174 2.32 6.60 5.22
C ALA A 174 2.94 7.00 3.87
N VAL A 175 2.13 7.17 2.83
CA VAL A 175 2.58 7.50 1.48
C VAL A 175 2.84 9.00 1.26
N ALA A 176 2.34 9.87 2.14
CA ALA A 176 2.43 11.32 1.95
C ALA A 176 3.89 11.85 1.86
N PRO A 177 4.84 11.42 2.72
CA PRO A 177 6.24 11.84 2.59
C PRO A 177 6.87 11.46 1.25
N LEU A 178 6.56 10.28 0.72
CA LEU A 178 7.02 9.84 -0.59
C LEU A 178 6.44 10.72 -1.71
N LEU A 179 5.14 11.01 -1.68
CA LEU A 179 4.50 11.88 -2.68
C LEU A 179 5.12 13.29 -2.68
N TRP A 180 5.40 13.86 -1.51
CA TRP A 180 6.10 15.14 -1.41
C TRP A 180 7.51 15.07 -1.97
N LYS A 181 8.25 14.00 -1.68
CA LYS A 181 9.59 13.80 -2.25
C LYS A 181 9.55 13.68 -3.77
N MET A 182 8.58 12.96 -4.33
CA MET A 182 8.42 12.84 -5.77
C MET A 182 8.13 14.18 -6.45
N LYS A 183 7.40 15.11 -5.80
CA LYS A 183 7.17 16.46 -6.34
C LYS A 183 8.45 17.30 -6.46
N GLU A 184 9.47 17.04 -5.64
CA GLU A 184 10.76 17.72 -5.72
C GLU A 184 11.58 17.28 -6.96
N TYR A 185 11.20 16.18 -7.63
CA TYR A 185 11.91 15.63 -8.78
C TYR A 185 11.05 15.63 -10.04
N ASN A 186 11.55 16.26 -11.10
CA ASN A 186 10.85 16.37 -12.39
C ASN A 186 10.90 15.09 -13.24
N ASP A 187 11.77 14.14 -12.90
CA ASP A 187 11.91 12.87 -13.62
C ASP A 187 11.43 11.71 -12.74
N LEU A 188 10.24 11.21 -13.06
CA LEU A 188 9.54 10.14 -12.34
C LEU A 188 9.48 8.83 -13.14
N GLU A 189 10.32 8.66 -14.17
CA GLU A 189 10.46 7.41 -14.94
C GLU A 189 11.18 6.29 -14.14
N ASN A 190 11.14 6.36 -12.81
CA ASN A 190 11.70 5.36 -11.90
C ASN A 190 10.61 4.43 -11.35
N PHE A 191 11.01 3.27 -10.83
CA PHE A 191 10.10 2.28 -10.23
C PHE A 191 9.23 2.84 -9.09
N SER A 192 9.58 3.97 -8.48
CA SER A 192 8.79 4.67 -7.48
C SER A 192 7.42 5.09 -8.01
N SER A 193 7.30 5.44 -9.30
CA SER A 193 6.00 5.77 -9.89
C SER A 193 5.11 4.54 -10.05
N HIS A 194 5.68 3.42 -10.50
CA HIS A 194 5.01 2.11 -10.53
C HIS A 194 4.62 1.64 -9.13
N PHE A 195 5.48 1.86 -8.13
CA PHE A 195 5.20 1.60 -6.73
C PHE A 195 3.94 2.35 -6.29
N VAL A 196 3.89 3.68 -6.46
CA VAL A 196 2.74 4.47 -5.98
C VAL A 196 1.49 4.09 -6.75
N ALA A 197 1.57 3.81 -8.05
CA ALA A 197 0.44 3.36 -8.85
C ALA A 197 -0.11 2.00 -8.38
N ALA A 198 0.73 0.98 -8.23
CA ALA A 198 0.32 -0.34 -7.73
C ALA A 198 -0.20 -0.27 -6.29
N HIS A 199 0.41 0.56 -5.45
CA HIS A 199 -0.08 0.83 -4.10
C HIS A 199 -1.47 1.49 -4.13
N SER A 200 -1.71 2.45 -5.03
CA SER A 200 -3.02 3.10 -5.18
C SER A 200 -4.10 2.07 -5.54
N VAL A 201 -3.81 1.17 -6.49
CA VAL A 201 -4.72 0.08 -6.88
C VAL A 201 -5.00 -0.85 -5.69
N SER A 202 -3.98 -1.21 -4.92
CA SER A 202 -4.15 -1.97 -3.67
C SER A 202 -5.14 -1.29 -2.71
N LYS A 203 -5.00 0.02 -2.49
CA LYS A 203 -5.88 0.76 -1.58
C LYS A 203 -7.31 0.86 -2.10
N ILE A 204 -7.52 0.89 -3.42
CA ILE A 204 -8.86 0.78 -4.01
C ILE A 204 -9.49 -0.58 -3.66
N LEU A 205 -8.75 -1.67 -3.81
CA LEU A 205 -9.26 -3.02 -3.47
C LEU A 205 -9.55 -3.16 -1.97
N SER A 206 -8.66 -2.64 -1.11
CA SER A 206 -8.87 -2.56 0.33
C SER A 206 -10.13 -1.77 0.67
N PHE A 207 -10.32 -0.61 0.06
CA PHE A 207 -11.50 0.20 0.26
C PHE A 207 -12.79 -0.52 -0.14
N VAL A 208 -12.81 -1.19 -1.30
CA VAL A 208 -13.96 -2.00 -1.74
C VAL A 208 -14.29 -3.08 -0.72
N PHE A 209 -13.27 -3.78 -0.19
CA PHE A 209 -13.45 -4.76 0.87
C PHE A 209 -14.10 -4.11 2.12
N TRP A 210 -13.52 -3.03 2.63
CA TRP A 210 -14.01 -2.37 3.85
C TRP A 210 -15.40 -1.77 3.69
N VAL A 211 -15.77 -1.23 2.53
CA VAL A 211 -17.13 -0.73 2.27
C VAL A 211 -18.18 -1.82 2.48
N GLN A 212 -17.86 -3.08 2.19
CA GLN A 212 -18.78 -4.18 2.41
C GLN A 212 -18.75 -4.70 3.85
N THR A 213 -17.58 -4.72 4.50
CA THR A 213 -17.38 -5.39 5.80
C THR A 213 -17.33 -4.45 7.02
N TYR A 214 -17.35 -3.12 6.85
CA TYR A 214 -17.16 -2.16 7.96
C TYR A 214 -18.14 -2.37 9.13
N HIS A 215 -19.36 -2.82 8.86
CA HIS A 215 -20.39 -3.02 9.87
C HIS A 215 -20.02 -4.14 10.86
N GLU A 216 -19.14 -5.07 10.48
CA GLU A 216 -18.60 -6.10 11.37
C GLU A 216 -17.71 -5.49 12.45
N LEU A 217 -16.94 -4.46 12.10
CA LEU A 217 -16.08 -3.72 13.03
C LEU A 217 -16.90 -2.93 14.07
N ASN A 218 -18.15 -2.60 13.76
CA ASN A 218 -19.04 -1.87 14.65
C ASN A 218 -19.67 -2.75 15.76
N LYS A 219 -19.42 -4.07 15.73
CA LYS A 219 -19.91 -4.97 16.78
C LYS A 219 -19.05 -4.81 18.04
N ALA A 220 -19.67 -4.36 19.12
CA ALA A 220 -19.01 -4.14 20.40
C ALA A 220 -19.04 -5.40 21.28
N TYR A 221 -17.86 -5.87 21.69
CA TYR A 221 -17.69 -6.99 22.60
C TYR A 221 -16.80 -6.59 23.78
N GLY A 222 -17.29 -6.82 25.00
CA GLY A 222 -16.49 -6.67 26.23
C GLY A 222 -16.41 -5.26 26.80
N LYS A 223 -15.61 -5.12 27.87
CA LYS A 223 -15.59 -3.95 28.77
C LYS A 223 -14.93 -2.69 28.18
N TYR A 224 -14.14 -2.83 27.13
CA TYR A 224 -13.33 -1.75 26.55
C TYR A 224 -13.89 -1.18 25.24
N ALA A 225 -15.14 -1.50 24.90
CA ALA A 225 -15.75 -1.16 23.62
C ALA A 225 -16.40 0.25 23.56
N TYR A 226 -15.72 1.28 24.07
CA TYR A 226 -16.33 2.61 24.30
C TYR A 226 -16.88 3.25 23.01
N LEU A 227 -16.06 3.30 21.95
CA LEU A 227 -16.46 3.81 20.63
C LEU A 227 -16.41 2.75 19.53
N SER A 228 -16.44 1.46 19.90
CA SER A 228 -16.32 0.39 18.91
C SER A 228 -17.49 0.38 17.91
N HIS A 229 -18.66 0.91 18.29
CA HIS A 229 -19.83 1.04 17.42
C HIS A 229 -19.65 2.00 16.23
N ILE A 230 -18.58 2.81 16.22
CA ILE A 230 -18.22 3.68 15.09
C ILE A 230 -16.88 3.33 14.42
N SER A 231 -16.17 2.29 14.89
CA SER A 231 -14.85 1.90 14.38
C SER A 231 -14.85 1.65 12.87
N GLY A 232 -15.88 1.00 12.34
CA GLY A 232 -16.03 0.72 10.92
C GLY A 232 -16.14 1.99 10.08
N TYR A 233 -16.92 2.98 10.51
CA TYR A 233 -17.01 4.26 9.81
C TYR A 233 -15.66 4.98 9.81
N PHE A 234 -14.94 4.91 10.91
CA PHE A 234 -13.62 5.51 11.01
C PHE A 234 -12.59 4.81 10.09
N VAL A 235 -12.64 3.48 9.96
CA VAL A 235 -11.85 2.75 8.96
C VAL A 235 -12.18 3.23 7.55
N LEU A 236 -13.45 3.43 7.20
CA LEU A 236 -13.82 3.97 5.88
C LEU A 236 -13.24 5.36 5.64
N VAL A 237 -13.31 6.26 6.63
CA VAL A 237 -12.72 7.60 6.55
C VAL A 237 -11.20 7.52 6.33
N SER A 238 -10.52 6.63 7.06
CA SER A 238 -9.08 6.38 6.87
C SER A 238 -8.76 5.89 5.45
N GLN A 239 -9.52 4.91 4.92
CA GLN A 239 -9.31 4.40 3.56
C GLN A 239 -9.57 5.49 2.49
N VAL A 240 -10.61 6.30 2.66
CA VAL A 240 -10.86 7.46 1.78
C VAL A 240 -9.70 8.45 1.84
N GLY A 241 -9.13 8.70 3.03
CA GLY A 241 -7.95 9.55 3.19
C GLY A 241 -6.77 9.06 2.34
N VAL A 242 -6.45 7.76 2.37
CA VAL A 242 -5.39 7.19 1.52
C VAL A 242 -5.69 7.42 0.04
N LEU A 243 -6.93 7.17 -0.38
CA LEU A 243 -7.35 7.35 -1.78
C LEU A 243 -7.31 8.82 -2.22
N VAL A 244 -7.55 9.77 -1.33
CA VAL A 244 -7.37 11.20 -1.64
C VAL A 244 -5.89 11.53 -1.87
N PHE A 245 -4.98 11.04 -1.02
CA PHE A 245 -3.54 11.27 -1.20
C PHE A 245 -3.00 10.63 -2.48
N THR A 246 -3.43 9.41 -2.78
CA THR A 246 -2.89 8.60 -3.88
C THR A 246 -3.65 8.74 -5.20
N GLY A 247 -4.93 9.11 -5.15
CA GLY A 247 -5.80 9.13 -6.33
C GLY A 247 -5.39 10.18 -7.36
N GLN A 248 -4.96 11.37 -6.91
CA GLN A 248 -4.43 12.38 -7.82
C GLN A 248 -3.19 11.85 -8.54
N PHE A 249 -2.26 11.24 -7.81
CA PHE A 249 -1.08 10.62 -8.40
C PHE A 249 -1.47 9.56 -9.44
N LEU A 250 -2.40 8.66 -9.11
CA LEU A 250 -2.85 7.61 -10.01
C LEU A 250 -3.46 8.17 -11.30
N ALA A 251 -4.22 9.27 -11.22
CA ALA A 251 -4.77 9.93 -12.40
C ALA A 251 -3.68 10.49 -13.34
N TYR A 252 -2.64 11.14 -12.79
CA TYR A 252 -1.50 11.61 -13.58
C TYR A 252 -0.69 10.46 -14.16
N TYR A 253 -0.48 9.40 -13.38
CA TYR A 253 0.20 8.18 -13.82
C TYR A 253 -0.52 7.53 -15.01
N MET A 254 -1.86 7.37 -14.92
CA MET A 254 -2.65 6.82 -16.02
C MET A 254 -2.64 7.73 -17.26
N LYS A 255 -2.73 9.05 -17.08
CA LYS A 255 -2.63 10.01 -18.18
C LYS A 255 -1.27 9.90 -18.88
N SER A 256 -0.18 9.82 -18.11
CA SER A 256 1.19 9.62 -18.60
C SER A 256 1.30 8.34 -19.42
N ALA A 257 0.79 7.22 -18.90
CA ALA A 257 0.83 5.92 -19.57
C ALA A 257 0.03 5.90 -20.89
N VAL A 258 -1.18 6.47 -20.90
CA VAL A 258 -2.07 6.50 -22.07
C VAL A 258 -1.55 7.45 -23.15
N LEU A 259 -1.12 8.66 -22.78
CA LEU A 259 -0.65 9.67 -23.74
C LEU A 259 0.81 9.45 -24.16
N GLY A 260 1.57 8.65 -23.40
CA GLY A 260 3.01 8.48 -23.62
C GLY A 260 3.82 9.76 -23.38
N THR A 261 3.32 10.65 -22.51
CA THR A 261 4.02 11.85 -22.07
C THR A 261 4.76 11.58 -20.76
N PRO A 262 5.85 12.28 -20.43
CA PRO A 262 6.51 12.12 -19.14
C PRO A 262 5.55 12.36 -17.96
N LEU A 263 5.73 11.60 -16.88
CA LEU A 263 4.94 11.78 -15.66
C LEU A 263 5.42 13.04 -14.93
N VAL A 264 4.59 14.08 -14.96
CA VAL A 264 4.84 15.34 -14.24
C VAL A 264 3.70 15.56 -13.25
N LEU A 265 4.04 15.61 -11.96
CA LEU A 265 3.09 15.94 -10.91
C LEU A 265 2.90 17.46 -10.84
N PRO A 266 1.68 17.94 -10.58
CA PRO A 266 1.46 19.36 -10.34
C PRO A 266 2.20 19.76 -9.05
N LEU A 267 2.91 20.89 -9.12
CA LEU A 267 3.55 21.56 -7.96
C LEU A 267 2.49 21.75 -6.86
#